data_AF-A0AAD9Z5U3-F1
#
_entry.id   AF-A0AAD9Z5U3-F1
#
_cell.length_a   1.000
_cell.length_b   1.000
_cell.length_c   1.000
_cell.angle_alpha   90.00
_cell.angle_beta   90.00
_cell.angle_gamma   90.00
#
_symmetry.space_group_name_H-M   'P 1'
#
loop_
_entity.id
_entity.type
_entity.pdbx_description
1 polymer ?
#
loop_
_entity_poly.entity_id
_entity_poly.type
_entity_poly.pdbx_seq_one_letter_code
_entity_poly.pdbx_strand_id
1 'polypeptide(L)'
;MVVEETMAKELTPLSSASTDEEIDRRVQQTAQSTTHPAGTAAMGSVVDADLKVIGVEGLRVCDASIFPEPVAANPMVAHYAITEQTAELID
;
A
#
# COMPACT_ATOMS: atom_id res chain seq x y z
N MET A 1 -12.76 26.84 10.85
CA MET A 1 -14.01 26.43 10.18
C MET A 1 -13.70 26.37 8.69
N VAL A 2 -13.74 25.18 8.08
CA VAL A 2 -13.54 25.04 6.63
C VAL A 2 -14.78 25.63 5.96
N VAL A 3 -14.58 26.65 5.13
CA VAL A 3 -15.67 27.47 4.57
C VAL A 3 -16.10 26.96 3.20
N GLU A 4 -15.19 26.33 2.45
CA GLU A 4 -15.42 25.70 1.16
C GLU A 4 -14.27 24.75 0.82
N GLU A 5 -14.52 23.81 -0.08
CA GLU A 5 -13.52 22.91 -0.66
C GLU A 5 -12.71 23.62 -1.76
N THR A 6 -11.37 23.52 -1.75
CA THR A 6 -10.53 24.03 -2.86
C THR A 6 -10.36 22.93 -3.91
N MET A 7 -11.15 22.96 -4.97
CA MET A 7 -11.15 21.91 -6.01
C MET A 7 -10.69 22.37 -7.38
N ALA A 8 -10.30 21.40 -8.22
CA ALA A 8 -10.12 21.61 -9.65
C ALA A 8 -11.41 22.15 -10.27
N LYS A 9 -11.27 23.08 -11.23
CA LYS A 9 -12.33 23.92 -11.79
C LYS A 9 -13.50 23.16 -12.44
N GLU A 10 -13.33 21.86 -12.66
CA GLU A 10 -14.27 20.97 -13.37
C GLU A 10 -15.14 20.14 -12.42
N LEU A 11 -14.92 20.22 -11.10
CA LEU A 11 -15.66 19.44 -10.10
C LEU A 11 -16.63 20.32 -9.30
N THR A 12 -17.82 19.78 -9.01
CA THR A 12 -18.80 20.42 -8.12
C THR A 12 -18.34 20.25 -6.66
N PRO A 13 -18.15 21.31 -5.86
CA PRO A 13 -17.67 21.21 -4.48
C PRO A 13 -18.57 20.35 -3.58
N LEU A 14 -17.97 19.57 -2.68
CA LEU A 14 -18.70 18.88 -1.62
C LEU A 14 -18.97 19.83 -0.46
N SER A 15 -20.02 19.52 0.31
CA SER A 15 -20.37 20.24 1.54
C SER A 15 -20.71 19.28 2.66
N SER A 16 -20.93 19.79 3.87
CA SER A 16 -21.40 18.96 5.00
C SER A 16 -22.82 18.41 4.80
N ALA A 17 -23.54 18.84 3.76
CA ALA A 17 -24.86 18.34 3.40
C ALA A 17 -24.83 17.35 2.21
N SER A 18 -23.65 17.03 1.67
CA SER A 18 -23.51 16.10 0.55
C SER A 18 -23.91 14.68 0.95
N THR A 19 -24.54 13.95 0.04
CA THR A 19 -24.94 12.55 0.27
C THR A 19 -23.76 11.59 0.06
N ASP A 20 -23.88 10.38 0.58
CA ASP A 20 -22.86 9.33 0.39
C ASP A 20 -22.66 9.03 -1.11
N GLU A 21 -23.72 9.05 -1.93
CA GLU A 21 -23.60 8.85 -3.37
C GLU A 21 -22.80 9.96 -4.08
N GLU A 22 -22.90 11.20 -3.59
CA GLU A 22 -22.11 12.33 -4.12
C GLU A 22 -20.63 12.18 -3.75
N ILE A 23 -20.34 11.72 -2.52
CA ILE A 23 -18.99 11.44 -2.05
C ILE A 23 -18.38 10.27 -2.82
N ASP A 24 -19.11 9.18 -3.00
CA ASP A 24 -18.65 8.00 -3.75
C ASP A 24 -18.34 8.35 -5.21
N ARG A 25 -19.22 9.12 -5.86
CA ARG A 25 -19.00 9.59 -7.23
C ARG A 25 -17.73 10.44 -7.30
N ARG A 26 -17.49 11.29 -6.30
CA ARG A 26 -16.27 12.09 -6.24
C ARG A 26 -15.04 11.19 -6.13
N VAL A 27 -15.03 10.25 -5.19
CA VAL A 27 -13.91 9.32 -4.99
C VAL A 27 -13.63 8.54 -6.27
N GLN A 28 -14.66 8.05 -6.97
CA GLN A 28 -14.48 7.35 -8.25
C GLN A 28 -13.80 8.21 -9.33
N GLN A 29 -14.06 9.53 -9.35
CA GLN A 29 -13.48 10.44 -10.33
C GLN A 29 -12.06 10.91 -9.98
N THR A 30 -11.73 10.99 -8.69
CA THR A 30 -10.50 11.67 -8.23
C THR A 30 -9.54 10.78 -7.46
N ALA A 31 -9.94 9.56 -7.09
CA ALA A 31 -9.08 8.67 -6.32
C ALA A 31 -7.77 8.43 -7.05
N GLN A 32 -6.67 8.55 -6.31
CA GLN A 32 -5.34 8.26 -6.77
C GLN A 32 -4.65 7.39 -5.74
N SER A 33 -3.81 6.49 -6.23
CA SER A 33 -2.93 5.72 -5.35
C SER A 33 -1.89 6.64 -4.72
N THR A 34 -1.56 6.38 -3.46
CA THR A 34 -0.37 6.97 -2.81
C THR A 34 0.92 6.31 -3.27
N THR A 35 0.90 5.50 -4.33
CA THR A 35 2.04 4.82 -4.94
C THR A 35 2.76 3.83 -4.02
N HIS A 36 2.00 3.08 -3.20
CA HIS A 36 2.50 2.04 -2.30
C HIS A 36 1.99 0.63 -2.66
N PRO A 37 2.30 0.09 -3.87
CA PRO A 37 1.92 -1.28 -4.21
C PRO A 37 2.69 -2.31 -3.38
N ALA A 38 2.03 -3.38 -2.95
CA ALA A 38 2.59 -4.44 -2.10
C ALA A 38 1.78 -5.75 -2.21
N GLY A 39 2.30 -6.84 -1.64
CA GLY A 39 1.55 -8.08 -1.37
C GLY A 39 1.46 -9.11 -2.50
N THR A 40 2.09 -8.88 -3.65
CA THR A 40 2.02 -9.83 -4.79
C THR A 40 2.80 -11.13 -4.58
N ALA A 41 3.69 -11.20 -3.58
CA ALA A 41 4.44 -12.39 -3.19
C ALA A 41 4.41 -12.55 -1.66
N ALA A 42 3.22 -12.40 -1.07
CA ALA A 42 3.03 -12.27 0.37
C ALA A 42 3.62 -13.43 1.19
N MET A 43 4.24 -13.07 2.33
CA MET A 43 4.64 -14.01 3.38
C MET A 43 3.46 -14.88 3.82
N GLY A 44 3.71 -16.17 4.03
CA GLY A 44 2.69 -17.16 4.37
C GLY A 44 1.89 -17.71 3.19
N SER A 45 2.11 -17.20 1.96
CA SER A 45 1.45 -17.69 0.75
C SER A 45 2.42 -18.01 -0.40
N VAL A 46 3.37 -17.13 -0.67
CA VAL A 46 4.38 -17.28 -1.73
C VAL A 46 5.77 -17.49 -1.13
N VAL A 47 6.09 -16.76 -0.06
CA VAL A 47 7.33 -16.92 0.70
C VAL A 47 7.05 -17.32 2.15
N ASP A 48 8.00 -17.95 2.82
CA ASP A 48 7.94 -18.24 4.26
C ASP A 48 8.41 -17.04 5.11
N ALA A 49 8.49 -17.23 6.43
CA ALA A 49 8.92 -16.20 7.38
C ALA A 49 10.42 -15.84 7.27
N ASP A 50 11.22 -16.67 6.61
CA ASP A 50 12.63 -16.40 6.27
C ASP A 50 12.78 -15.83 4.85
N LEU A 51 11.65 -15.43 4.24
CA LEU A 51 11.51 -14.92 2.88
C LEU A 51 11.93 -15.90 1.77
N LYS A 52 11.98 -17.21 2.07
CA LYS A 52 12.29 -18.25 1.08
C LYS A 52 11.05 -18.53 0.24
N VAL A 53 11.23 -18.67 -1.07
CA VAL A 53 10.13 -19.03 -1.98
C VAL A 53 9.69 -20.45 -1.70
N ILE A 54 8.41 -20.63 -1.40
CA ILE A 54 7.86 -21.93 -1.01
C ILE A 54 7.98 -22.90 -2.18
N GLY A 55 8.61 -24.06 -1.95
CA GLY A 55 8.81 -25.09 -2.95
C GLY A 55 9.97 -24.85 -3.93
N VAL A 56 10.78 -23.80 -3.71
CA VAL A 56 11.97 -23.50 -4.53
C VAL A 56 13.20 -23.40 -3.63
N GLU A 57 14.25 -24.15 -3.97
CA GLU A 57 15.52 -24.11 -3.21
C GLU A 57 16.39 -22.92 -3.64
N GLY A 58 17.05 -22.28 -2.67
CA GLY A 58 18.05 -21.24 -2.93
C GLY A 58 17.49 -19.90 -3.43
N LEU A 59 16.17 -19.68 -3.39
CA LEU A 59 15.53 -18.45 -3.86
C LEU A 59 14.78 -17.73 -2.72
N ARG A 60 14.98 -16.42 -2.62
CA ARG A 60 14.25 -15.52 -1.71
C ARG A 60 13.68 -14.33 -2.48
N VAL A 61 12.63 -13.72 -1.94
CA VAL A 61 12.10 -12.43 -2.42
C VAL A 61 12.21 -11.43 -1.27
N CYS A 62 12.84 -10.29 -1.52
CA CYS A 62 13.02 -9.24 -0.52
C CYS A 62 12.68 -7.89 -1.13
N ASP A 63 11.39 -7.62 -1.30
CA ASP A 63 10.87 -6.32 -1.74
C ASP A 63 9.45 -6.08 -1.17
N ALA A 64 8.75 -5.04 -1.60
CA ALA A 64 7.41 -4.71 -1.07
C ALA A 64 6.34 -5.79 -1.35
N SER A 65 6.56 -6.71 -2.28
CA SER A 65 5.62 -7.78 -2.60
C SER A 65 5.41 -8.77 -1.44
N ILE A 66 6.33 -8.83 -0.49
CA ILE A 66 6.29 -9.80 0.63
C ILE A 66 5.34 -9.41 1.76
N PHE A 67 4.93 -8.13 1.83
CA PHE A 67 4.02 -7.68 2.87
C PHE A 67 2.63 -8.31 2.68
N PRO A 68 2.12 -9.13 3.62
CA PRO A 68 0.82 -9.77 3.47
C PRO A 68 -0.34 -8.78 3.54
N GLU A 69 -0.16 -7.66 4.23
CA GLU A 69 -1.13 -6.59 4.36
C GLU A 69 -0.44 -5.22 4.26
N PRO A 70 -1.14 -4.16 3.80
CA PRO A 70 -0.59 -2.82 3.77
C PRO A 70 -0.21 -2.33 5.18
N VAL A 71 0.99 -1.74 5.28
CA VAL A 71 1.41 -1.03 6.51
C VAL A 71 0.59 0.26 6.63
N ALA A 72 0.03 0.53 7.81
CA ALA A 72 -0.72 1.76 8.10
C ALA A 72 0.17 3.02 8.21
N ALA A 73 1.16 3.15 7.32
CA ALA A 73 2.13 4.23 7.22
C ALA A 73 2.76 4.23 5.82
N ASN A 74 3.68 5.16 5.55
CA ASN A 74 4.56 5.03 4.38
C ASN A 74 5.45 3.78 4.57
N PRO A 75 5.44 2.80 3.64
CA PRO A 75 6.08 1.50 3.83
C PRO A 75 7.61 1.56 3.73
N MET A 76 8.21 2.68 3.34
CA MET A 76 9.65 2.81 3.15
C MET A 76 10.46 2.30 4.35
N VAL A 77 10.10 2.71 5.58
CA VAL A 77 10.83 2.32 6.79
C VAL A 77 10.68 0.83 7.08
N ALA A 78 9.47 0.29 6.91
CA ALA A 78 9.22 -1.14 7.07
C ALA A 78 10.01 -1.98 6.06
N HIS A 79 10.12 -1.50 4.82
CA HIS A 79 10.90 -2.15 3.78
C HIS A 79 12.38 -2.19 4.14
N TYR A 80 12.98 -1.06 4.54
CA TYR A 80 14.38 -1.02 4.94
C TYR A 80 14.69 -1.96 6.10
N ALA A 81 13.83 -1.98 7.13
CA ALA A 81 14.01 -2.84 8.30
C ALA A 81 14.01 -4.34 7.92
N ILE A 82 13.09 -4.77 7.07
CA ILE A 82 13.04 -6.17 6.60
C ILE A 82 14.25 -6.49 5.72
N THR A 83 14.65 -5.59 4.82
CA THR A 83 15.81 -5.81 3.96
C THR A 83 17.10 -5.94 4.77
N GLU A 84 17.27 -5.13 5.81
CA GLU A 84 18.40 -5.23 6.74
C GLU A 84 18.41 -6.58 7.45
N GLN A 85 17.27 -6.99 8.03
CA GLN A 85 17.14 -8.30 8.68
C GLN A 85 17.40 -9.46 7.71
N THR A 86 16.95 -9.33 6.46
CA THR A 86 17.14 -10.37 5.43
C THR A 86 18.60 -10.50 5.03
N ALA A 87 19.36 -9.40 5.00
CA ALA A 87 20.79 -9.44 4.73
C ALA A 87 21.55 -10.23 5.80
N GLU A 88 21.11 -10.22 7.06
CA GLU A 88 21.68 -11.05 8.13
C GLU A 88 21.33 -12.54 8.01
N LEU A 89 20.27 -12.88 7.26
CA LEU A 89 19.83 -14.27 7.00
C LEU A 89 20.51 -14.89 5.77
N ILE A 90 21.25 -14.10 5.01
CA ILE A 90 21.92 -14.52 3.78
C ILE A 90 23.43 -14.54 4.06
N ASP A 91 23.99 -15.75 4.22
CA ASP A 91 25.44 -16.00 4.28
C ASP A 91 26.10 -15.93 2.88
#